data_AF-A0AAE3GLA9-F1
#
_entry.id   AF-A0AAE3GLA9-F1
#
_cell.length_a   1.000
_cell.length_b   1.000
_cell.length_c   1.000
_cell.angle_alpha   90.00
_cell.angle_beta   90.00
_cell.angle_gamma   90.00
#
_symmetry.space_group_name_H-M   'P 1'
#
loop_
_entity.id
_entity.type
_entity.pdbx_description
1 polymer ?
#
loop_
_entity_poly.entity_id
_entity_poly.type
_entity_poly.pdbx_seq_one_letter_code
_entity_poly.pdbx_strand_id
1 'polypeptide(L)'
;MSGRLPSFQRIADSCESAVDLLGHVEQLICLVSDRVDEIVGVLVVVGEGTTWNDFELAITRFGHLQTRVADLLVCCDTVKQHVATWLAKSLGMTLTGQPVYPLPDDIPAPEPFTLPKYPLREWVDTHLFTGHRRRNRLSGLHYLPGEVLPPGMSLEGRSPNDHNGVFAGRMRQTLPNGEEAAKPHSTFFPSHWSREEVAHAIRSAFADRRRPEPDARNQATNQSKWEGYYRGVRIQGFVLPGKDAMNATFDDVGTAWPVYEDREGLR
;
A
#
# COMPACT_ATOMS: atom_id res chain seq x y z
N MET A 1 -5.21 -9.20 23.47
CA MET A 1 -6.16 -10.16 22.85
C MET A 1 -5.83 -10.25 21.37
N SER A 2 -5.20 -11.33 20.91
CA SER A 2 -4.84 -11.51 19.49
C SER A 2 -6.06 -11.98 18.70
N GLY A 3 -6.65 -11.11 17.90
CA GLY A 3 -7.66 -11.52 16.92
C GLY A 3 -7.00 -12.37 15.84
N ARG A 4 -7.39 -13.65 15.73
CA ARG A 4 -6.98 -14.50 14.61
C ARG A 4 -7.71 -14.04 13.35
N LEU A 5 -6.95 -13.70 12.31
CA LEU A 5 -7.46 -13.56 10.94
C LEU A 5 -7.80 -14.96 10.37
N PRO A 6 -8.67 -15.04 9.34
CA PRO A 6 -9.06 -16.32 8.75
C PRO A 6 -7.85 -17.03 8.14
N SER A 7 -7.81 -18.37 8.26
CA SER A 7 -6.75 -19.21 7.68
C SER A 7 -6.74 -19.11 6.16
N PHE A 8 -5.57 -19.30 5.54
CA PHE A 8 -5.40 -19.27 4.07
C PHE A 8 -6.35 -20.24 3.34
N GLN A 9 -6.69 -21.37 3.97
CA GLN A 9 -7.72 -22.28 3.48
C GLN A 9 -9.04 -21.54 3.15
N ARG A 10 -9.47 -20.57 3.98
CA ARG A 10 -10.67 -19.78 3.69
C ARG A 10 -10.50 -18.78 2.56
N ILE A 11 -9.27 -18.33 2.28
CA ILE A 11 -8.98 -17.44 1.15
C ILE A 11 -9.00 -18.25 -0.14
N ALA A 12 -8.32 -19.40 -0.16
CA ALA A 12 -8.33 -20.34 -1.29
C ALA A 12 -9.75 -20.86 -1.59
N ASP A 13 -10.53 -21.20 -0.54
CA ASP A 13 -11.93 -21.61 -0.68
C ASP A 13 -12.86 -20.46 -1.14
N SER A 14 -12.41 -19.20 -1.06
CA SER A 14 -13.16 -18.01 -1.49
C SER A 14 -12.77 -17.47 -2.86
N CYS A 15 -11.70 -18.00 -3.47
CA CYS A 15 -11.30 -17.63 -4.82
C CYS A 15 -12.15 -18.42 -5.82
N GLU A 16 -12.96 -17.72 -6.61
CA GLU A 16 -13.82 -18.35 -7.63
C GLU A 16 -13.03 -18.71 -8.91
N SER A 17 -11.80 -18.19 -9.06
CA SER A 17 -10.98 -18.43 -10.24
C SER A 17 -9.46 -18.40 -9.98
N ALA A 18 -8.68 -18.99 -10.90
CA ALA A 18 -7.22 -18.90 -10.90
C ALA A 18 -6.69 -17.46 -11.09
N VAL A 19 -7.51 -16.56 -11.65
CA VAL A 19 -7.19 -15.14 -11.84
C VAL A 19 -7.23 -14.39 -10.50
N ASP A 20 -8.18 -14.73 -9.63
CA ASP A 20 -8.26 -14.15 -8.27
C ASP A 20 -7.03 -14.57 -7.44
N LEU A 21 -6.57 -15.81 -7.62
CA LEU A 21 -5.36 -16.32 -6.99
C LEU A 21 -4.10 -15.59 -7.49
N LEU A 22 -4.00 -15.33 -8.79
CA LEU A 22 -2.87 -14.58 -9.39
C LEU A 22 -2.81 -13.13 -8.89
N GLY A 23 -3.96 -12.44 -8.76
CA GLY A 23 -4.00 -11.09 -8.17
C GLY A 23 -3.48 -11.04 -6.73
N HIS A 24 -3.70 -12.10 -5.94
CA HIS A 24 -3.12 -12.23 -4.60
C HIS A 24 -1.63 -12.59 -4.62
N VAL A 25 -1.16 -13.37 -5.59
CA VAL A 25 0.26 -13.67 -5.81
C VAL A 25 1.04 -12.41 -6.17
N GLU A 26 0.50 -11.55 -7.02
CA GLU A 26 1.15 -10.29 -7.42
C GLU A 26 1.26 -9.29 -6.24
N GLN A 27 0.22 -9.17 -5.42
CA GLN A 27 0.28 -8.39 -4.17
C GLN A 27 1.38 -8.93 -3.24
N LEU A 28 1.55 -10.26 -3.21
CA LEU A 28 2.62 -10.91 -2.45
C LEU A 28 4.00 -10.65 -3.04
N ILE A 29 4.15 -10.65 -4.36
CA ILE A 29 5.41 -10.33 -5.04
C ILE A 29 5.82 -8.88 -4.73
N CYS A 30 4.88 -7.92 -4.72
CA CYS A 30 5.18 -6.55 -4.28
C CYS A 30 5.63 -6.50 -2.81
N LEU A 31 4.95 -7.23 -1.92
CA LEU A 31 5.32 -7.35 -0.50
C LEU A 31 6.72 -7.97 -0.29
N VAL A 32 7.08 -8.96 -1.11
CA VAL A 32 8.38 -9.62 -1.12
C VAL A 32 9.46 -8.71 -1.71
N SER A 33 9.14 -7.95 -2.76
CA SER A 33 10.04 -7.00 -3.42
C SER A 33 10.50 -5.88 -2.48
N ASP A 34 9.61 -5.36 -1.64
CA ASP A 34 9.92 -4.31 -0.66
C ASP A 34 10.79 -4.80 0.52
N ARG A 35 11.04 -6.11 0.60
CA ARG A 35 11.90 -6.76 1.62
C ARG A 35 13.02 -7.61 1.02
N VAL A 36 13.37 -7.35 -0.24
CA VAL A 36 14.41 -8.12 -0.96
C VAL A 36 15.71 -8.19 -0.18
N ASP A 37 16.12 -7.13 0.52
CA ASP A 37 17.38 -7.16 1.29
C ASP A 37 17.32 -8.11 2.51
N GLU A 38 16.17 -8.23 3.18
CA GLU A 38 15.95 -9.21 4.26
C GLU A 38 15.93 -10.65 3.72
N ILE A 39 15.40 -10.84 2.51
CA ILE A 39 15.29 -12.13 1.82
C ILE A 39 16.63 -12.54 1.18
N VAL A 40 17.41 -11.59 0.68
CA VAL A 40 18.76 -11.80 0.14
C VAL A 40 19.70 -12.20 1.27
N GLY A 41 19.57 -11.62 2.47
CA GLY A 41 20.29 -12.09 3.67
C GLY A 41 20.03 -13.56 4.02
N VAL A 42 18.85 -14.08 3.67
CA VAL A 42 18.46 -15.49 3.82
C VAL A 42 19.02 -16.37 2.69
N LEU A 43 19.14 -15.85 1.47
CA LEU A 43 19.65 -16.56 0.30
C LEU A 43 21.18 -16.60 0.17
N VAL A 44 21.93 -15.76 0.89
CA VAL A 44 23.41 -15.79 0.90
C VAL A 44 24.00 -17.09 1.51
N VAL A 45 23.17 -17.95 2.10
CA VAL A 45 23.59 -19.30 2.55
C VAL A 45 23.63 -20.32 1.39
N VAL A 46 23.30 -19.90 0.17
CA VAL A 46 23.03 -20.77 -0.96
C VAL A 46 24.05 -20.50 -2.09
N GLY A 47 25.14 -21.27 -2.10
CA GLY A 47 26.24 -21.11 -3.07
C GLY A 47 26.01 -21.80 -4.42
N GLU A 48 26.99 -21.71 -5.33
CA GLU A 48 27.02 -22.51 -6.56
C GLU A 48 26.90 -24.02 -6.23
N GLY A 49 26.04 -24.74 -6.95
CA GLY A 49 25.79 -26.18 -6.73
C GLY A 49 24.60 -26.51 -5.82
N THR A 50 23.79 -25.51 -5.44
CA THR A 50 22.57 -25.73 -4.67
C THR A 50 21.52 -26.49 -5.47
N THR A 51 20.96 -27.54 -4.86
CA THR A 51 19.86 -28.32 -5.42
C THR A 51 18.48 -27.75 -5.07
N TRP A 52 17.44 -28.17 -5.78
CA TRP A 52 16.05 -27.82 -5.44
C TRP A 52 15.69 -28.16 -3.98
N ASN A 53 16.20 -29.28 -3.48
CA ASN A 53 15.97 -29.72 -2.10
C ASN A 53 16.63 -28.79 -1.06
N ASP A 54 17.79 -28.22 -1.37
CA ASP A 54 18.47 -27.27 -0.48
C ASP A 54 17.69 -25.94 -0.40
N PHE A 55 17.08 -25.51 -1.50
CA PHE A 55 16.20 -24.35 -1.54
C PHE A 55 14.90 -24.58 -0.75
N GLU A 56 14.25 -25.74 -0.91
CA GLU A 56 13.07 -26.11 -0.11
C GLU A 56 13.38 -26.21 1.39
N LEU A 57 14.55 -26.75 1.73
CA LEU A 57 15.02 -26.86 3.12
C LEU A 57 15.30 -25.48 3.72
N ALA A 58 15.88 -24.55 2.94
CA ALA A 58 16.07 -23.17 3.36
C ALA A 58 14.72 -22.51 3.65
N ILE A 59 13.78 -22.52 2.70
CA ILE A 59 12.41 -21.99 2.90
C ILE A 59 11.77 -22.56 4.17
N THR A 60 11.88 -23.87 4.39
CA THR A 60 11.31 -24.56 5.54
C THR A 60 11.96 -24.12 6.87
N ARG A 61 13.28 -23.95 6.91
CA ARG A 61 14.03 -23.54 8.12
C ARG A 61 13.79 -22.09 8.51
N PHE A 62 13.45 -21.22 7.55
CA PHE A 62 13.15 -19.81 7.81
C PHE A 62 11.67 -19.55 8.16
N GLY A 63 10.82 -20.58 8.23
CA GLY A 63 9.41 -20.48 8.63
C GLY A 63 9.15 -19.92 10.05
N HIS A 64 10.19 -19.67 10.85
CA HIS A 64 10.09 -18.95 12.12
C HIS A 64 10.17 -17.41 12.00
N LEU A 65 10.54 -16.87 10.83
CA LEU A 65 10.35 -15.46 10.53
C LEU A 65 8.89 -15.25 10.13
N GLN A 66 8.15 -14.55 10.99
CA GLN A 66 6.74 -14.22 10.78
C GLN A 66 6.54 -13.57 9.40
N THR A 67 5.97 -14.30 8.44
CA THR A 67 4.72 -13.95 7.72
C THR A 67 4.46 -14.91 6.57
N ARG A 68 3.16 -15.25 6.39
CA ARG A 68 2.33 -15.64 5.22
C ARG A 68 2.95 -16.08 3.88
N VAL A 69 4.17 -15.69 3.54
CA VAL A 69 4.92 -16.13 2.35
C VAL A 69 5.28 -17.61 2.44
N ALA A 70 5.60 -18.11 3.64
CA ALA A 70 5.88 -19.54 3.85
C ALA A 70 4.63 -20.41 3.59
N ASP A 71 3.45 -19.99 4.06
CA ASP A 71 2.20 -20.71 3.82
C ASP A 71 1.83 -20.75 2.32
N LEU A 72 2.15 -19.68 1.58
CA LEU A 72 1.90 -19.61 0.14
C LEU A 72 2.87 -20.49 -0.67
N LEU A 73 4.16 -20.47 -0.28
CA LEU A 73 5.18 -21.32 -0.89
C LEU A 73 4.90 -22.80 -0.62
N VAL A 74 4.34 -23.18 0.53
CA VAL A 74 4.07 -24.58 0.86
C VAL A 74 2.93 -25.20 0.01
N CYS A 75 2.01 -24.40 -0.53
CA CYS A 75 0.78 -24.93 -1.14
C CYS A 75 0.73 -25.00 -2.68
N CYS A 76 1.71 -24.47 -3.43
CA CYS A 76 1.69 -24.55 -4.90
C CYS A 76 3.09 -24.70 -5.51
N ASP A 77 3.41 -25.89 -6.02
CA ASP A 77 4.71 -26.18 -6.64
C ASP A 77 5.00 -25.28 -7.84
N THR A 78 3.97 -24.87 -8.58
CA THR A 78 4.10 -23.92 -9.70
C THR A 78 4.56 -22.54 -9.21
N VAL A 79 4.03 -22.06 -8.07
CA VAL A 79 4.44 -20.77 -7.49
C VAL A 79 5.87 -20.86 -6.95
N LYS A 80 6.23 -21.95 -6.27
CA LYS A 80 7.62 -22.20 -5.83
C LYS A 80 8.59 -22.11 -7.02
N GLN A 81 8.26 -22.79 -8.12
CA GLN A 81 9.09 -22.82 -9.33
C GLN A 81 9.24 -21.44 -9.98
N HIS A 82 8.14 -20.66 -10.07
CA HIS A 82 8.21 -19.30 -10.62
C HIS A 82 9.06 -18.37 -9.75
N VAL A 83 8.88 -18.40 -8.42
CA VAL A 83 9.65 -17.58 -7.48
C VAL A 83 11.13 -17.96 -7.51
N ALA A 84 11.44 -19.25 -7.47
CA ALA A 84 12.83 -19.74 -7.51
C ALA A 84 13.53 -19.39 -8.83
N THR A 85 12.84 -19.55 -9.96
CA THR A 85 13.38 -19.21 -11.29
C THR A 85 13.63 -17.70 -11.41
N TRP A 86 12.69 -16.87 -10.95
CA TRP A 86 12.83 -15.42 -10.94
C TRP A 86 14.01 -14.95 -10.06
N LEU A 87 14.14 -15.52 -8.85
CA LEU A 87 15.25 -15.21 -7.94
C LEU A 87 16.60 -15.64 -8.52
N ALA A 88 16.70 -16.87 -9.04
CA ALA A 88 17.95 -17.37 -9.64
C ALA A 88 18.41 -16.49 -10.81
N LYS A 89 17.48 -16.10 -11.69
CA LYS A 89 17.76 -15.19 -12.80
C LYS A 89 18.21 -13.80 -12.33
N SER A 90 17.58 -13.26 -11.29
CA SER A 90 17.91 -11.94 -10.74
C SER A 90 19.27 -11.90 -10.04
N LEU A 91 19.70 -13.05 -9.48
CA LEU A 91 20.97 -13.20 -8.77
C LEU A 91 22.10 -13.76 -9.67
N GLY A 92 21.84 -14.01 -10.96
CA GLY A 92 22.83 -14.62 -11.86
C GLY A 92 23.18 -16.08 -11.52
N MET A 93 22.32 -16.76 -10.76
CA MET A 93 22.50 -18.15 -10.36
C MET A 93 21.85 -19.11 -11.38
N THR A 94 22.43 -20.30 -11.52
CA THR A 94 21.83 -21.40 -12.29
C THR A 94 21.33 -22.46 -11.33
N LEU A 95 20.01 -22.73 -11.33
CA LEU A 95 19.46 -23.85 -10.58
C LEU A 95 19.76 -25.15 -11.33
N THR A 96 20.43 -26.10 -10.69
CA THR A 96 20.70 -27.43 -11.27
C THR A 96 19.59 -28.42 -10.90
N GLY A 97 19.03 -29.08 -11.91
CA GLY A 97 17.87 -29.97 -11.79
C GLY A 97 16.76 -29.52 -12.73
N GLN A 98 16.15 -30.46 -13.47
CA GLN A 98 15.04 -30.11 -14.37
C GLN A 98 13.83 -29.70 -13.51
N PRO A 99 13.20 -28.54 -13.77
CA PRO A 99 11.89 -28.27 -13.21
C PRO A 99 10.96 -29.41 -13.63
N VAL A 100 10.16 -29.94 -12.69
CA VAL A 100 9.22 -31.05 -12.97
C VAL A 100 8.20 -30.67 -14.04
N TYR A 101 8.09 -29.37 -14.35
CA TYR A 101 7.30 -28.82 -15.44
C TYR A 101 8.18 -27.90 -16.30
N PRO A 102 8.41 -28.20 -17.58
CA PRO A 102 9.00 -27.21 -18.49
C PRO A 102 8.07 -26.00 -18.53
N LEU A 103 8.62 -24.81 -18.23
CA LEU A 103 7.93 -23.56 -18.52
C LEU A 103 7.73 -23.50 -20.03
N PRO A 104 6.53 -23.18 -20.54
CA PRO A 104 6.33 -23.01 -21.98
C PRO A 104 7.34 -22.00 -22.54
N ASP A 105 7.97 -22.31 -23.67
CA ASP A 105 8.92 -21.40 -24.34
C ASP A 105 8.26 -20.07 -24.77
N ASP A 106 6.93 -20.03 -24.79
CA ASP A 106 6.10 -18.91 -25.22
C ASP A 106 5.36 -18.22 -24.06
N ILE A 107 5.97 -18.07 -22.88
CA ILE A 107 5.38 -17.18 -21.86
C ILE A 107 5.51 -15.74 -22.39
N PRO A 108 4.41 -15.08 -22.79
CA PRO A 108 4.48 -13.70 -23.25
C PRO A 108 5.08 -12.85 -22.13
N ALA A 109 5.87 -11.84 -22.50
CA ALA A 109 6.32 -10.84 -21.54
C ALA A 109 5.10 -10.35 -20.74
N PRO A 110 5.18 -10.26 -19.40
CA PRO A 110 4.04 -9.83 -18.61
C PRO A 110 3.56 -8.49 -19.16
N GLU A 111 2.28 -8.41 -19.51
CA GLU A 111 1.70 -7.14 -19.92
C GLU A 111 1.94 -6.10 -18.81
N PRO A 112 2.21 -4.83 -19.16
CA PRO A 112 2.39 -3.79 -18.16
C PRO A 112 1.17 -3.81 -17.23
N PHE A 113 1.42 -4.06 -15.94
CA PHE A 113 0.37 -4.12 -14.94
C PHE A 113 -0.41 -2.80 -14.95
N THR A 114 -1.64 -2.86 -15.44
CA THR A 114 -2.55 -1.72 -15.40
C THR A 114 -3.36 -1.83 -14.13
N LEU A 115 -3.18 -0.87 -13.23
CA LEU A 115 -3.98 -0.80 -12.02
C LEU A 115 -5.47 -0.82 -12.42
N PRO A 116 -6.28 -1.73 -11.86
CA PRO A 116 -7.70 -1.76 -12.16
C PRO A 116 -8.30 -0.40 -11.80
N LYS A 117 -9.02 0.18 -12.77
CA LYS A 117 -9.66 1.50 -12.65
C LYS A 117 -10.80 1.40 -11.64
N TYR A 118 -10.47 1.56 -10.37
CA TYR A 118 -11.43 1.67 -9.30
C TYR A 118 -11.56 3.14 -8.92
N PRO A 119 -12.47 3.90 -9.55
CA PRO A 119 -12.63 5.30 -9.21
C PRO A 119 -13.02 5.43 -7.74
N LEU A 120 -12.38 6.38 -7.07
CA LEU A 120 -12.89 6.87 -5.79
C LEU A 120 -14.27 7.49 -6.02
N ARG A 121 -15.12 7.51 -4.98
CA ARG A 121 -16.36 8.28 -5.05
C ARG A 121 -16.03 9.73 -5.38
N GLU A 122 -16.83 10.34 -6.25
CA GLU A 122 -16.59 11.69 -6.80
C GLU A 122 -16.22 12.74 -5.73
N TRP A 123 -16.89 12.71 -4.59
CA TRP A 123 -16.64 13.68 -3.53
C TRP A 123 -15.33 13.36 -2.75
N VAL A 124 -14.92 12.10 -2.61
CA VAL A 124 -13.61 11.70 -2.05
C VAL A 124 -12.51 12.17 -2.98
N ASP A 125 -12.69 11.90 -4.27
CA ASP A 125 -11.79 12.30 -5.33
C ASP A 125 -11.60 13.82 -5.35
N THR A 126 -12.70 14.58 -5.39
CA THR A 126 -12.68 16.04 -5.30
C THR A 126 -11.98 16.50 -4.02
N HIS A 127 -12.26 15.86 -2.88
CA HIS A 127 -11.62 16.19 -1.61
C HIS A 127 -10.10 16.01 -1.66
N LEU A 128 -9.61 14.93 -2.25
CA LEU A 128 -8.19 14.59 -2.29
C LEU A 128 -7.40 15.41 -3.31
N PHE A 129 -7.95 15.57 -4.51
CA PHE A 129 -7.20 16.06 -5.66
C PHE A 129 -7.44 17.54 -5.95
N THR A 130 -8.61 18.06 -5.59
CA THR A 130 -8.97 19.46 -5.81
C THR A 130 -9.02 20.25 -4.50
N GLY A 131 -9.35 19.57 -3.40
CA GLY A 131 -9.76 20.22 -2.16
C GLY A 131 -11.16 20.82 -2.27
N HIS A 132 -11.70 21.24 -1.14
CA HIS A 132 -13.00 21.91 -1.07
C HIS A 132 -12.97 23.05 -0.05
N ARG A 133 -13.82 24.03 -0.29
CA ARG A 133 -13.99 25.19 0.60
C ARG A 133 -15.19 24.98 1.50
N ARG A 134 -15.01 25.18 2.81
CA ARG A 134 -16.12 25.29 3.78
C ARG A 134 -16.05 26.62 4.49
N ARG A 135 -16.97 27.54 4.16
CA ARG A 135 -16.96 28.93 4.64
C ARG A 135 -15.59 29.57 4.41
N ASN A 136 -14.80 29.75 5.48
CA ASN A 136 -13.50 30.42 5.46
C ASN A 136 -12.34 29.44 5.71
N ARG A 137 -12.54 28.14 5.44
CA ARG A 137 -11.52 27.11 5.64
C ARG A 137 -11.34 26.27 4.39
N LEU A 138 -10.07 26.07 4.03
CA LEU A 138 -9.64 25.04 3.09
C LEU A 138 -9.71 23.67 3.76
N SER A 139 -10.24 22.69 3.07
CA SER A 139 -10.30 21.31 3.53
C SER A 139 -10.01 20.35 2.37
N GLY A 140 -9.41 19.21 2.68
CA GLY A 140 -8.86 18.32 1.65
C GLY A 140 -7.58 18.88 1.01
N LEU A 141 -7.36 18.52 -0.26
CA LEU A 141 -6.13 18.64 -1.02
C LEU A 141 -4.96 17.93 -0.31
N HIS A 142 -4.76 16.67 -0.69
CA HIS A 142 -3.74 15.77 -0.15
C HIS A 142 -2.87 15.16 -1.24
N TYR A 143 -3.04 15.60 -2.49
CA TYR A 143 -2.27 15.17 -3.65
C TYR A 143 -1.79 16.38 -4.43
N LEU A 144 -0.49 16.42 -4.73
CA LEU A 144 0.15 17.48 -5.49
C LEU A 144 1.15 16.85 -6.48
N PRO A 145 0.68 16.43 -7.67
CA PRO A 145 1.53 15.77 -8.66
C PRO A 145 2.59 16.76 -9.16
N GLY A 146 3.86 16.36 -9.10
CA GLY A 146 4.96 17.25 -9.46
C GLY A 146 4.97 18.57 -8.67
N GLU A 147 4.31 18.61 -7.51
CA GLU A 147 4.21 19.77 -6.63
C GLU A 147 3.54 21.01 -7.29
N VAL A 148 2.74 20.78 -8.34
CA VAL A 148 1.99 21.84 -9.02
C VAL A 148 0.73 22.17 -8.22
N LEU A 149 0.62 23.41 -7.76
CA LEU A 149 -0.53 23.89 -7.02
C LEU A 149 -1.65 24.40 -7.95
N PRO A 150 -2.93 24.25 -7.58
CA PRO A 150 -4.03 24.90 -8.28
C PRO A 150 -3.90 26.44 -8.30
N PRO A 151 -4.45 27.14 -9.30
CA PRO A 151 -4.42 28.60 -9.37
C PRO A 151 -4.96 29.26 -8.10
N GLY A 152 -4.24 30.27 -7.61
CA GLY A 152 -4.60 31.02 -6.40
C GLY A 152 -4.29 30.29 -5.09
N MET A 153 -3.64 29.12 -5.13
CA MET A 153 -3.14 28.42 -3.94
C MET A 153 -1.62 28.57 -3.77
N SER A 154 -1.17 28.61 -2.53
CA SER A 154 0.25 28.55 -2.16
C SER A 154 0.49 27.52 -1.05
N LEU A 155 1.69 26.93 -1.06
CA LEU A 155 2.18 26.02 -0.04
C LEU A 155 3.31 26.70 0.72
N GLU A 156 3.11 26.94 2.00
CA GLU A 156 4.10 27.55 2.88
C GLU A 156 4.68 26.53 3.85
N GLY A 157 5.97 26.66 4.15
CA GLY A 157 6.63 25.81 5.15
C GLY A 157 6.59 24.32 4.78
N ARG A 158 6.81 24.00 3.50
CA ARG A 158 6.94 22.62 3.02
C ARG A 158 8.03 21.90 3.83
N SER A 159 7.67 20.82 4.50
CA SER A 159 8.65 19.97 5.19
C SER A 159 9.50 19.22 4.16
N PRO A 160 10.68 18.69 4.54
CA PRO A 160 11.33 17.64 3.78
C PRO A 160 10.40 16.44 3.62
N ASN A 161 10.64 15.63 2.59
CA ASN A 161 9.97 14.33 2.47
C ASN A 161 10.41 13.41 3.62
N ASP A 162 9.49 12.64 4.17
CA ASP A 162 9.83 11.54 5.07
C ASP A 162 10.43 10.36 4.28
N HIS A 163 10.69 9.25 4.98
CA HIS A 163 11.29 8.06 4.37
C HIS A 163 10.39 7.40 3.31
N ASN A 164 9.09 7.69 3.29
CA ASN A 164 8.14 7.17 2.30
C ASN A 164 7.78 8.21 1.23
N GLY A 165 8.41 9.39 1.22
CA GLY A 165 8.13 10.44 0.26
C GLY A 165 6.94 11.34 0.60
N VAL A 166 6.29 11.14 1.75
CA VAL A 166 5.21 12.00 2.23
C VAL A 166 5.82 13.30 2.75
N PHE A 167 5.14 14.42 2.54
CA PHE A 167 5.55 15.71 3.10
C PHE A 167 4.36 16.45 3.70
N ALA A 168 4.64 17.48 4.48
CA ALA A 168 3.66 18.34 5.11
C ALA A 168 3.88 19.80 4.73
N GLY A 169 2.85 20.62 4.93
CA GLY A 169 2.97 22.07 4.82
C GLY A 169 1.65 22.77 5.09
N ARG A 170 1.68 24.11 5.05
CA ARG A 170 0.50 24.96 5.24
C ARG A 170 -0.03 25.40 3.90
N MET A 171 -1.32 25.14 3.64
CA MET A 171 -1.97 25.61 2.41
C MET A 171 -2.60 26.98 2.65
N ARG A 172 -2.45 27.89 1.70
CA ARG A 172 -3.23 29.12 1.58
C ARG A 172 -3.93 29.18 0.24
N GLN A 173 -5.06 29.88 0.22
CA GLN A 173 -5.78 30.24 -1.00
C GLN A 173 -6.20 31.70 -0.91
N THR A 174 -5.84 32.48 -1.91
CA THR A 174 -6.36 33.84 -2.10
C THR A 174 -7.70 33.76 -2.81
N LEU A 175 -8.74 34.30 -2.19
CA LEU A 175 -10.10 34.28 -2.71
C LEU A 175 -10.33 35.45 -3.70
N PRO A 176 -11.35 35.38 -4.59
CA PRO A 176 -11.64 36.46 -5.53
C PRO A 176 -11.95 37.83 -4.88
N ASN A 177 -12.40 37.83 -3.63
CA ASN A 177 -12.63 39.04 -2.84
C ASN A 177 -11.38 39.54 -2.09
N GLY A 178 -10.21 38.91 -2.29
CA GLY A 178 -8.95 39.24 -1.64
C GLY A 178 -8.77 38.63 -0.24
N GLU A 179 -9.78 37.95 0.31
CA GLU A 179 -9.64 37.25 1.60
C GLU A 179 -8.73 36.02 1.47
N GLU A 180 -8.01 35.69 2.54
CA GLU A 180 -7.18 34.49 2.61
C GLU A 180 -7.88 33.37 3.38
N ALA A 181 -7.93 32.18 2.78
CA ALA A 181 -8.28 30.95 3.47
C ALA A 181 -7.01 30.13 3.72
N ALA A 182 -6.81 29.67 4.96
CA ALA A 182 -5.65 28.88 5.34
C ALA A 182 -6.06 27.52 5.92
N LYS A 183 -5.29 26.48 5.57
CA LYS A 183 -5.28 25.19 6.26
C LYS A 183 -3.94 25.08 6.98
N PRO A 184 -3.91 25.16 8.33
CA PRO A 184 -2.68 25.34 9.09
C PRO A 184 -1.71 24.17 8.94
N HIS A 185 -2.22 22.98 8.64
CA HIS A 185 -1.44 21.76 8.45
C HIS A 185 -2.13 20.83 7.45
N SER A 186 -1.41 20.45 6.39
CA SER A 186 -1.76 19.44 5.40
C SER A 186 -0.61 18.48 5.24
N THR A 187 -0.93 17.22 4.95
CA THR A 187 0.02 16.19 4.53
C THR A 187 -0.31 15.75 3.11
N PHE A 188 0.70 15.38 2.34
CA PHE A 188 0.57 15.11 0.91
C PHE A 188 1.16 13.75 0.56
N PHE A 189 0.49 13.04 -0.35
CA PHE A 189 0.97 11.76 -0.86
C PHE A 189 2.30 11.96 -1.60
N PRO A 190 3.12 10.90 -1.75
CA PRO A 190 4.35 10.99 -2.51
C PRO A 190 4.12 11.59 -3.89
N SER A 191 4.90 12.62 -4.24
CA SER A 191 4.64 13.44 -5.45
C SER A 191 4.85 12.68 -6.77
N HIS A 192 5.48 11.51 -6.72
CA HIS A 192 5.67 10.61 -7.85
C HIS A 192 4.51 9.63 -8.06
N TRP A 193 3.60 9.49 -7.08
CA TRP A 193 2.42 8.64 -7.25
C TRP A 193 1.48 9.27 -8.26
N SER A 194 0.87 8.43 -9.10
CA SER A 194 -0.24 8.87 -9.95
C SER A 194 -1.53 8.99 -9.14
N ARG A 195 -2.56 9.60 -9.74
CA ARG A 195 -3.89 9.69 -9.15
C ARG A 195 -4.48 8.30 -8.93
N GLU A 196 -4.27 7.40 -9.88
CA GLU A 196 -4.68 6.00 -9.84
C GLU A 196 -3.94 5.24 -8.73
N GLU A 197 -2.64 5.50 -8.55
CA GLU A 197 -1.85 4.90 -7.47
C GLU A 197 -2.33 5.37 -6.09
N VAL A 198 -2.64 6.66 -5.91
CA VAL A 198 -3.25 7.17 -4.68
C VAL A 198 -4.59 6.49 -4.38
N ALA A 199 -5.47 6.36 -5.39
CA ALA A 199 -6.75 5.69 -5.23
C ALA A 199 -6.59 4.21 -4.84
N HIS A 200 -5.65 3.52 -5.48
CA HIS A 200 -5.30 2.14 -5.15
C HIS A 200 -4.72 2.03 -3.74
N ALA A 201 -3.79 2.90 -3.36
CA ALA A 201 -3.18 2.94 -2.04
C ALA A 201 -4.22 3.11 -0.92
N ILE A 202 -5.19 4.01 -1.12
CA ILE A 202 -6.29 4.23 -0.17
C ILE A 202 -7.17 2.99 -0.06
N ARG A 203 -7.48 2.31 -1.18
CA ARG A 203 -8.25 1.07 -1.19
C ARG A 203 -7.54 -0.05 -0.45
N SER A 204 -6.26 -0.26 -0.75
CA SER A 204 -5.44 -1.29 -0.10
C SER A 204 -5.29 -1.03 1.39
N ALA A 205 -4.96 0.21 1.77
CA ALA A 205 -4.89 0.61 3.17
C ALA A 205 -6.24 0.48 3.90
N PHE A 206 -7.36 0.76 3.23
CA PHE A 206 -8.69 0.58 3.81
C PHE A 206 -9.05 -0.91 3.97
N ALA A 207 -8.65 -1.78 3.04
CA ALA A 207 -8.87 -3.22 3.17
C ALA A 207 -8.19 -3.79 4.42
N ASP A 208 -6.96 -3.35 4.70
CA ASP A 208 -6.16 -3.74 5.87
C ASP A 208 -6.32 -2.81 7.09
N ARG A 209 -7.41 -2.03 7.12
CA ARG A 209 -7.58 -0.98 8.12
C ARG A 209 -7.66 -1.51 9.55
N ARG A 210 -7.23 -0.66 10.48
CA ARG A 210 -7.42 -0.81 11.92
C ARG A 210 -7.97 0.47 12.53
N ARG A 211 -8.43 0.37 13.78
CA ARG A 211 -8.77 1.57 14.57
C ARG A 211 -7.46 2.25 14.97
N PRO A 212 -7.27 3.54 14.66
CA PRO A 212 -6.16 4.28 15.20
C PRO A 212 -6.31 4.38 16.72
N GLU A 213 -5.19 4.61 17.42
CA GLU A 213 -5.23 4.89 18.85
C GLU A 213 -6.15 6.08 19.15
N PRO A 214 -6.92 6.03 20.26
CA PRO A 214 -7.77 7.14 20.65
C PRO A 214 -6.93 8.41 20.80
N ASP A 215 -7.25 9.46 20.03
CA ASP A 215 -6.76 10.80 20.30
C ASP A 215 -7.92 11.64 20.87
N ALA A 216 -7.59 12.59 21.75
CA ALA A 216 -8.59 13.44 22.42
C ALA A 216 -9.43 14.29 21.44
N ARG A 217 -8.99 14.48 20.19
CA ARG A 217 -9.69 15.27 19.16
C ARG A 217 -10.71 14.42 18.39
N ASN A 218 -10.54 13.10 18.34
CA ASN A 218 -11.38 12.17 17.57
C ASN A 218 -12.78 11.94 18.18
N GLN A 219 -13.02 12.34 19.44
CA GLN A 219 -14.31 12.12 20.10
C GLN A 219 -15.42 13.09 19.63
N ALA A 220 -15.07 14.22 19.01
CA ALA A 220 -16.02 15.30 18.76
C ALA A 220 -16.83 15.17 17.44
N THR A 221 -16.40 14.35 16.49
CA THR A 221 -16.92 14.41 15.11
C THR A 221 -18.03 13.41 14.79
N ASN A 222 -18.37 12.49 15.71
CA ASN A 222 -19.24 11.32 15.43
C ASN A 222 -18.85 10.52 14.16
N GLN A 223 -17.62 10.70 13.67
CA GLN A 223 -17.07 10.01 12.51
C GLN A 223 -16.06 8.98 12.98
N SER A 224 -16.22 7.74 12.54
CA SER A 224 -15.28 6.68 12.86
C SER A 224 -14.02 6.84 12.01
N LYS A 225 -12.87 6.88 12.69
CA LYS A 225 -11.55 7.02 12.05
C LYS A 225 -10.98 5.64 11.74
N TRP A 226 -10.26 5.53 10.64
CA TRP A 226 -9.53 4.34 10.25
C TRP A 226 -8.08 4.68 9.91
N GLU A 227 -7.20 3.70 9.99
CA GLU A 227 -5.85 3.79 9.47
C GLU A 227 -5.40 2.48 8.84
N GLY A 228 -4.52 2.56 7.85
CA GLY A 228 -3.91 1.41 7.19
C GLY A 228 -2.58 1.81 6.53
N TYR A 229 -2.00 0.90 5.76
CA TYR A 229 -0.70 1.12 5.13
C TYR A 229 -0.70 0.68 3.67
N TYR A 230 0.10 1.35 2.86
CA TYR A 230 0.42 0.93 1.50
C TYR A 230 1.86 1.35 1.19
N ARG A 231 2.74 0.39 0.86
CA ARG A 231 4.17 0.61 0.58
C ARG A 231 4.86 1.51 1.64
N GLY A 232 4.70 1.16 2.92
CA GLY A 232 5.24 1.93 4.04
C GLY A 232 4.46 3.20 4.42
N VAL A 233 3.73 3.82 3.48
CA VAL A 233 2.94 5.02 3.75
C VAL A 233 1.76 4.68 4.67
N ARG A 234 1.74 5.27 5.87
CA ARG A 234 0.58 5.23 6.75
C ARG A 234 -0.51 6.16 6.22
N ILE A 235 -1.70 5.62 6.00
CA ILE A 235 -2.86 6.35 5.49
C ILE A 235 -3.93 6.37 6.59
N GLN A 236 -4.43 7.55 6.90
CA GLN A 236 -5.56 7.75 7.81
C GLN A 236 -6.76 8.28 7.05
N GLY A 237 -7.95 8.05 7.58
CA GLY A 237 -9.17 8.57 7.01
C GLY A 237 -10.33 8.54 7.97
N PHE A 238 -11.45 9.10 7.53
CA PHE A 238 -12.73 8.94 8.18
C PHE A 238 -13.64 8.10 7.30
N VAL A 239 -14.65 7.47 7.89
CA VAL A 239 -15.84 7.00 7.14
C VAL A 239 -16.97 8.01 7.27
N LEU A 240 -18.01 7.87 6.45
CA LEU A 240 -19.19 8.72 6.49
C LEU A 240 -19.85 8.72 7.89
N PRO A 241 -20.51 9.82 8.30
CA PRO A 241 -21.20 9.89 9.58
C PRO A 241 -22.18 8.73 9.81
N GLY A 242 -22.20 8.19 11.03
CA GLY A 242 -23.06 7.06 11.41
C GLY A 242 -22.54 5.68 10.98
N LYS A 243 -21.40 5.62 10.27
CA LYS A 243 -20.72 4.36 9.94
C LYS A 243 -19.63 4.05 10.96
N ASP A 244 -19.51 2.78 11.32
CA ASP A 244 -18.36 2.28 12.07
C ASP A 244 -17.26 1.88 11.09
N ALA A 245 -16.03 2.36 11.32
CA ALA A 245 -14.91 2.10 10.43
C ALA A 245 -14.65 0.60 10.23
N MET A 246 -14.87 -0.27 11.21
CA MET A 246 -14.57 -1.69 11.07
C MET A 246 -15.64 -2.42 10.24
N ASN A 247 -16.88 -1.95 10.27
CA ASN A 247 -17.99 -2.53 9.50
C ASN A 247 -18.29 -1.81 8.17
N ALA A 248 -17.63 -0.68 7.93
CA ALA A 248 -17.77 0.11 6.71
C ALA A 248 -17.20 -0.60 5.48
N THR A 249 -17.82 -0.36 4.32
CA THR A 249 -17.26 -0.76 3.02
C THR A 249 -16.40 0.38 2.46
N PHE A 250 -15.69 0.13 1.35
CA PHE A 250 -14.90 1.17 0.70
C PHE A 250 -15.76 2.36 0.23
N ASP A 251 -17.03 2.12 -0.10
CA ASP A 251 -17.97 3.18 -0.51
C ASP A 251 -18.36 4.13 0.65
N ASP A 252 -18.12 3.71 1.89
CA ASP A 252 -18.33 4.49 3.09
C ASP A 252 -17.10 5.35 3.46
N VAL A 253 -15.98 5.26 2.73
CA VAL A 253 -14.79 6.10 2.98
C VAL A 253 -15.16 7.57 2.81
N GLY A 254 -14.97 8.34 3.89
CA GLY A 254 -15.32 9.74 4.15
C GLY A 254 -14.21 10.77 3.83
N THR A 255 -12.96 10.33 3.76
CA THR A 255 -11.77 11.06 3.26
C THR A 255 -10.56 10.18 3.59
N ALA A 256 -9.41 10.46 2.98
CA ALA A 256 -8.14 9.86 3.35
C ALA A 256 -7.02 10.90 3.26
N TRP A 257 -5.93 10.68 3.98
CA TRP A 257 -4.70 11.46 3.87
C TRP A 257 -3.52 10.60 4.34
N PRO A 258 -2.31 10.80 3.78
CA PRO A 258 -1.13 10.15 4.30
C PRO A 258 -0.74 10.82 5.62
N VAL A 259 -0.09 10.09 6.50
CA VAL A 259 0.46 10.66 7.72
C VAL A 259 1.94 10.90 7.52
N TYR A 260 2.37 12.15 7.71
CA TYR A 260 3.77 12.52 7.68
C TYR A 260 4.47 12.01 8.94
N GLU A 261 5.58 11.30 8.75
CA GLU A 261 6.38 10.75 9.84
C GLU A 261 7.72 11.48 9.91
N ASP A 262 7.82 12.43 10.84
CA ASP A 262 9.06 13.17 11.02
C ASP A 262 10.22 12.20 11.34
N ARG A 263 11.37 12.40 10.68
CA ARG A 263 12.54 11.51 10.76
C ARG A 263 13.08 11.36 12.17
N GLU A 264 12.73 12.26 13.08
CA GLU A 264 13.21 12.21 14.46
C GLU A 264 12.35 11.36 15.40
N GLY A 265 11.19 10.83 14.99
CA GLY A 265 10.42 9.91 15.85
C GLY A 265 10.06 10.46 17.25
N LEU A 266 10.14 11.77 17.46
CA LEU A 266 9.83 12.42 18.73
C LEU A 266 8.35 12.87 18.70
N ARG A 267 7.48 11.97 19.16
CA ARG A 267 6.22 12.37 19.77
C ARG A 267 6.45 12.81 21.21
#